data_AF-A0A5K8A576-F1
#
_entry.id   AF-A0A5K8A576-F1
#
_cell.length_a   1.000
_cell.length_b   1.000
_cell.length_c   1.000
_cell.angle_alpha   90.00
_cell.angle_beta   90.00
_cell.angle_gamma   90.00
#
_symmetry.space_group_name_H-M   'P 1'
#
loop_
_entity.id
_entity.type
_entity.pdbx_description
1 polymer ?
#
loop_
_entity_poly.entity_id
_entity_poly.type
_entity_poly.pdbx_seq_one_letter_code
_entity_poly.pdbx_strand_id
1 'polypeptide(L)'
;MFGEAERSYFEMRTGAEYVSRVAGTLGHPNKLAVFLNLLLQLNIALLFGVRTARQRLWLWLTLGIMGIAMVLTYSRGGWLGLIFGGGVTLFWCLYRIIGKRTLAMIAVGTISAMIFLSLVIGIPSVRKRLFENDYGTAALRVPMSLVAANTIVHNPLLGVGLNNYTAESKRYDISDSGVSYTFPRPVHNEFLLIGAEQGVIALILFLSILAQMFIYLFWVANHSPSRYLSYAAIGFFSGWLGWCLHHQFEYEYVFFPEFTWVLFGMFQAMVVWIDSDS
;
A
#
# COMPACT_ATOMS: atom_id res chain seq x y z
N MET A 1 -30.27 6.20 -5.90
CA MET A 1 -29.07 6.89 -5.38
C MET A 1 -27.77 6.20 -5.82
N PHE A 2 -27.71 5.66 -7.05
CA PHE A 2 -26.56 4.86 -7.52
C PHE A 2 -25.45 5.69 -8.20
N GLY A 3 -25.67 6.99 -8.48
CA GLY A 3 -24.69 7.87 -9.13
C GLY A 3 -23.90 8.82 -8.22
N GLU A 4 -24.38 9.09 -7.00
CA GLU A 4 -23.68 9.99 -6.06
C GLU A 4 -22.49 9.29 -5.37
N ALA A 5 -22.62 7.98 -5.11
CA ALA A 5 -21.53 7.18 -4.55
C ALA A 5 -20.36 7.03 -5.54
N GLU A 6 -20.64 6.83 -6.84
CA GLU A 6 -19.59 6.76 -7.87
C GLU A 6 -18.86 8.10 -8.04
N ARG A 7 -19.58 9.22 -8.12
CA ARG A 7 -18.95 10.56 -8.19
C ARG A 7 -18.02 10.83 -7.00
N SER A 8 -18.38 10.37 -5.80
CA SER A 8 -17.56 10.56 -4.59
C SER A 8 -16.18 9.87 -4.62
N TYR A 9 -16.00 8.84 -5.45
CA TYR A 9 -14.70 8.16 -5.58
C TYR A 9 -13.75 8.90 -6.52
N PHE A 10 -14.30 9.47 -7.59
CA PHE A 10 -13.55 10.21 -8.61
C PHE A 10 -13.43 11.69 -8.31
N GLU A 11 -14.21 12.24 -7.39
CA GLU A 11 -14.14 13.64 -6.99
C GLU A 11 -13.85 13.73 -5.50
N MET A 12 -12.79 14.46 -5.16
CA MET A 12 -12.53 14.86 -3.78
C MET A 12 -12.88 16.33 -3.59
N ARG A 13 -13.59 16.63 -2.51
CA ARG A 13 -13.73 17.99 -2.01
C ARG A 13 -12.47 18.43 -1.25
N THR A 14 -11.80 19.47 -1.75
CA THR A 14 -10.71 20.20 -1.07
C THR A 14 -11.20 21.63 -0.83
N GLY A 15 -11.68 21.91 0.38
CA GLY A 15 -12.30 23.18 0.72
C GLY A 15 -13.59 23.43 -0.06
N ALA A 16 -13.58 24.47 -0.89
CA ALA A 16 -14.71 24.83 -1.76
C ALA A 16 -14.63 24.21 -3.18
N GLU A 17 -13.53 23.54 -3.52
CA GLU A 17 -13.27 23.00 -4.86
C GLU A 17 -13.38 21.48 -4.90
N TYR A 18 -13.76 20.95 -6.07
CA TYR A 18 -13.71 19.51 -6.37
C TYR A 18 -12.49 19.22 -7.26
N VAL A 19 -11.68 18.25 -6.84
CA VAL A 19 -10.52 17.77 -7.59
C VAL A 19 -10.81 16.37 -8.09
N SER A 20 -10.67 16.16 -9.40
CA SER A 20 -10.81 14.85 -10.01
C SER A 20 -9.61 13.96 -9.65
N ARG A 21 -9.89 12.72 -9.26
CA ARG A 21 -8.93 11.69 -8.86
C ARG A 21 -8.84 10.66 -9.97
N VAL A 22 -7.61 10.33 -10.36
CA VAL A 22 -7.36 9.31 -11.38
C VAL A 22 -7.46 7.92 -10.75
N ALA A 23 -8.28 7.06 -11.35
CA ALA A 23 -8.39 5.64 -10.98
C ALA A 23 -7.87 4.67 -12.06
N GLY A 24 -7.61 5.18 -13.27
CA GLY A 24 -7.23 4.35 -14.41
C GLY A 24 -8.28 3.27 -14.70
N THR A 25 -7.82 2.12 -15.19
CA THR A 25 -8.67 0.94 -15.47
C THR A 25 -9.09 0.17 -14.22
N LEU A 26 -8.59 0.54 -13.04
CA LEU A 26 -8.84 -0.16 -11.77
C LEU A 26 -10.08 0.38 -11.03
N GLY A 27 -10.77 1.38 -11.58
CA GLY A 27 -12.07 1.85 -11.11
C GLY A 27 -12.08 2.59 -9.77
N HIS A 28 -11.00 2.52 -8.98
CA HIS A 28 -10.86 3.27 -7.73
C HIS A 28 -9.44 3.86 -7.53
N PRO A 29 -9.29 5.15 -7.15
CA PRO A 29 -7.97 5.78 -7.02
C PRO A 29 -7.07 5.13 -5.97
N ASN A 30 -7.62 4.62 -4.87
CA ASN A 30 -6.80 3.95 -3.86
C ASN A 30 -6.30 2.58 -4.34
N LYS A 31 -7.10 1.86 -5.15
CA LYS A 31 -6.66 0.60 -5.79
C LYS A 31 -5.52 0.85 -6.77
N LEU A 32 -5.65 1.89 -7.61
CA LEU A 32 -4.56 2.33 -8.47
C LEU A 32 -3.31 2.71 -7.66
N ALA A 33 -3.48 3.45 -6.57
CA ALA A 33 -2.35 3.84 -5.73
C ALA A 33 -1.66 2.63 -5.07
N VAL A 34 -2.40 1.63 -4.57
CA VAL A 34 -1.85 0.36 -4.08
C VAL A 34 -1.03 -0.33 -5.17
N PHE A 35 -1.61 -0.48 -6.36
CA PHE A 35 -0.96 -1.16 -7.49
C PHE A 35 0.36 -0.46 -7.89
N LEU A 36 0.32 0.87 -8.03
CA LEU A 36 1.50 1.68 -8.33
C LEU A 36 2.54 1.60 -7.20
N ASN A 37 2.14 1.46 -5.94
CA ASN A 37 3.01 1.28 -4.78
C ASN A 37 3.79 -0.03 -4.73
N LEU A 38 3.53 -0.97 -5.61
CA LEU A 38 4.36 -2.16 -5.73
C LEU A 38 5.32 -1.97 -6.90
N LEU A 39 4.79 -1.47 -8.01
CA LEU A 39 5.56 -1.26 -9.24
C LEU A 39 6.61 -0.16 -9.11
N LEU A 40 6.30 0.96 -8.45
CA LEU A 40 7.24 2.07 -8.25
C LEU A 40 8.47 1.61 -7.45
N GLN A 41 8.27 0.80 -6.41
CA GLN A 41 9.32 0.32 -5.51
C GLN A 41 10.21 -0.67 -6.25
N LEU A 42 9.62 -1.60 -7.00
CA LEU A 42 10.36 -2.47 -7.91
C LEU A 42 11.17 -1.67 -8.93
N ASN A 43 10.56 -0.67 -9.56
CA ASN A 43 11.21 0.16 -10.57
C ASN A 43 12.40 0.95 -10.01
N ILE A 44 12.20 1.63 -8.87
CA ILE A 44 13.26 2.37 -8.16
C ILE A 44 14.41 1.42 -7.80
N ALA A 45 14.14 0.23 -7.27
CA ALA A 45 15.19 -0.71 -6.92
C ALA A 45 15.95 -1.20 -8.17
N LEU A 46 15.24 -1.53 -9.25
CA LEU A 46 15.84 -2.01 -10.50
C LEU A 46 16.75 -0.97 -11.18
N LEU A 47 16.55 0.34 -10.97
CA LEU A 47 17.47 1.37 -11.46
C LEU A 47 18.91 1.15 -10.96
N PHE A 48 19.08 0.54 -9.79
CA PHE A 48 20.38 0.18 -9.22
C PHE A 48 20.88 -1.21 -9.66
N GLY A 49 20.00 -2.05 -10.20
CA GLY A 49 20.29 -3.41 -10.64
C GLY A 49 20.66 -3.55 -12.12
N VAL A 50 20.12 -2.70 -13.00
CA VAL A 50 20.33 -2.80 -14.46
C VAL A 50 21.71 -2.31 -14.90
N ARG A 51 22.23 -2.92 -15.98
CA ARG A 51 23.56 -2.63 -16.53
C ARG A 51 23.54 -1.77 -17.79
N THR A 52 22.44 -1.78 -18.56
CA THR A 52 22.39 -1.07 -19.86
C THR A 52 21.72 0.29 -19.75
N ALA A 53 22.21 1.28 -20.52
CA ALA A 53 21.61 2.61 -20.58
C ALA A 53 20.17 2.57 -21.12
N ARG A 54 19.86 1.68 -22.07
CA ARG A 54 18.52 1.48 -22.61
C ARG A 54 17.53 1.03 -21.54
N GLN A 55 17.89 0.04 -20.72
CA GLN A 55 17.03 -0.39 -19.60
C GLN A 55 16.82 0.75 -18.59
N ARG A 56 17.89 1.48 -18.27
CA ARG A 56 17.82 2.62 -17.34
C ARG A 56 16.90 3.73 -17.86
N LEU A 57 16.95 4.03 -19.15
CA LEU A 57 16.06 5.00 -19.79
C LEU A 57 14.59 4.58 -19.63
N TRP A 58 14.26 3.33 -19.94
CA TRP A 58 12.90 2.82 -19.79
C TRP A 58 12.41 2.83 -18.35
N LEU A 59 13.26 2.49 -17.39
CA LEU A 59 12.94 2.59 -15.97
C LEU A 59 12.65 4.04 -15.55
N TRP A 60 13.46 5.01 -15.98
CA TRP A 60 13.19 6.43 -15.71
C TRP A 60 11.88 6.92 -16.33
N LEU A 61 11.60 6.55 -17.59
CA LEU A 61 10.36 6.93 -18.27
C LEU A 61 9.13 6.36 -17.55
N THR A 62 9.16 5.07 -17.23
CA THR A 62 8.06 4.40 -16.53
C THR A 62 7.92 4.89 -15.09
N LEU A 63 9.02 5.17 -14.39
CA LEU A 63 9.01 5.80 -13.07
C LEU A 63 8.33 7.17 -13.09
N GLY A 64 8.62 8.00 -14.10
CA GLY A 64 7.98 9.30 -14.28
C GLY A 64 6.48 9.20 -14.50
N ILE A 65 6.06 8.35 -15.44
CA ILE A 65 4.63 8.12 -15.76
C ILE A 65 3.87 7.59 -14.54
N MET A 66 4.39 6.54 -13.89
CA MET A 66 3.79 5.95 -12.70
C MET A 66 3.79 6.92 -11.52
N GLY A 67 4.85 7.72 -11.36
CA GLY A 67 4.95 8.73 -10.31
C GLY A 67 3.91 9.83 -10.47
N ILE A 68 3.72 10.33 -11.69
CA ILE A 68 2.65 11.29 -12.01
C ILE A 68 1.28 10.68 -11.71
N ALA A 69 1.02 9.46 -12.19
CA ALA A 69 -0.24 8.77 -11.91
C ALA A 69 -0.50 8.61 -10.41
N MET A 70 0.53 8.26 -9.63
CA MET A 70 0.45 8.10 -8.18
C MET A 70 0.10 9.41 -7.46
N VAL A 71 0.67 10.55 -7.87
CA VAL A 71 0.29 11.87 -7.35
C VAL A 71 -1.17 12.19 -7.71
N LEU A 72 -1.60 11.91 -8.95
CA LEU A 72 -2.97 12.18 -9.40
C LEU A 72 -4.05 11.27 -8.80
N THR A 73 -3.67 10.20 -8.07
CA THR A 73 -4.63 9.41 -7.29
C THR A 73 -5.18 10.16 -6.08
N TYR A 74 -4.46 11.16 -5.56
CA TYR A 74 -4.74 11.84 -4.29
C TYR A 74 -5.01 10.88 -3.10
N SER A 75 -4.44 9.67 -3.17
CA SER A 75 -4.53 8.67 -2.12
C SER A 75 -3.50 8.94 -1.03
N ARG A 76 -3.94 9.41 0.15
CA ARG A 76 -3.06 9.62 1.30
C ARG A 76 -2.39 8.31 1.74
N GLY A 77 -3.14 7.21 1.76
CA GLY A 77 -2.60 5.87 2.04
C GLY A 77 -1.55 5.44 1.01
N GLY A 78 -1.83 5.70 -0.28
CA GLY A 78 -0.89 5.51 -1.37
C GLY A 78 0.43 6.27 -1.15
N TRP A 79 0.34 7.58 -0.93
CA TRP A 79 1.51 8.43 -0.70
C TRP A 79 2.30 8.02 0.54
N LEU A 80 1.64 7.68 1.64
CA LEU A 80 2.31 7.18 2.84
C LEU A 80 3.03 5.85 2.58
N GLY A 81 2.39 4.92 1.88
CA GLY A 81 3.03 3.66 1.47
C GLY A 81 4.22 3.89 0.53
N LEU A 82 4.15 4.89 -0.36
CA LEU A 82 5.26 5.25 -1.26
C LEU A 82 6.42 5.88 -0.49
N ILE A 83 6.13 6.77 0.45
CA ILE A 83 7.17 7.42 1.27
C ILE A 83 7.89 6.37 2.11
N PHE A 84 7.15 5.49 2.78
CA PHE A 84 7.75 4.45 3.61
C PHE A 84 8.48 3.40 2.75
N GLY A 85 7.80 2.78 1.79
CA GLY A 85 8.39 1.76 0.93
C GLY A 85 9.52 2.31 0.05
N GLY A 86 9.35 3.48 -0.53
CA GLY A 86 10.39 4.19 -1.29
C GLY A 86 11.58 4.58 -0.41
N GLY A 87 11.34 5.03 0.82
CA GLY A 87 12.39 5.31 1.80
C GLY A 87 13.21 4.07 2.14
N VAL A 88 12.56 2.93 2.42
CA VAL A 88 13.23 1.64 2.65
C VAL A 88 14.00 1.18 1.41
N THR A 89 13.40 1.29 0.23
CA THR A 89 14.02 0.93 -1.06
C THR A 89 15.29 1.73 -1.29
N LEU A 90 15.21 3.06 -1.22
CA LEU A 90 16.33 3.96 -1.43
C LEU A 90 17.40 3.75 -0.37
N PHE A 91 17.01 3.62 0.90
CA PHE A 91 17.96 3.36 1.99
C PHE A 91 18.76 2.09 1.73
N TRP A 92 18.09 0.98 1.42
CA TRP A 92 18.76 -0.30 1.24
C TRP A 92 19.64 -0.31 -0.01
N CYS A 93 19.16 0.27 -1.11
CA CYS A 93 19.94 0.38 -2.35
C CYS A 93 21.17 1.27 -2.18
N LEU A 94 21.03 2.45 -1.57
CA LEU A 94 22.12 3.39 -1.32
C LEU A 94 23.10 2.85 -0.29
N TYR A 95 22.62 2.20 0.78
CA TYR A 95 23.48 1.57 1.77
C TYR A 95 24.42 0.53 1.15
N ARG A 96 23.92 -0.28 0.19
CA ARG A 96 24.75 -1.25 -0.54
C ARG A 96 25.83 -0.63 -1.40
N ILE A 97 25.60 0.57 -1.92
CA ILE A 97 26.56 1.27 -2.77
C ILE A 97 27.57 2.04 -1.93
N ILE A 98 27.09 2.73 -0.89
CA ILE A 98 27.87 3.65 -0.07
C ILE A 98 28.65 2.93 1.02
N GLY A 99 28.11 1.81 1.54
CA GLY A 99 28.67 1.03 2.64
C GLY A 99 28.56 1.69 4.03
N LYS A 100 28.11 2.95 4.11
CA LYS A 100 27.95 3.70 5.38
C LYS A 100 26.50 4.04 5.65
N ARG A 101 25.94 3.48 6.73
CA ARG A 101 24.53 3.66 7.14
C ARG A 101 24.14 5.13 7.27
N THR A 102 24.95 5.94 7.96
CA THR A 102 24.63 7.37 8.20
C THR A 102 24.52 8.16 6.90
N LEU A 103 25.44 7.95 5.96
CA LEU A 103 25.43 8.67 4.68
C LEU A 103 24.24 8.24 3.80
N ALA A 104 23.88 6.95 3.81
CA ALA A 104 22.66 6.48 3.15
C ALA A 104 21.40 7.11 3.75
N MET A 105 21.29 7.21 5.09
CA MET A 105 20.14 7.87 5.74
C MET A 105 20.06 9.35 5.39
N ILE A 106 21.19 10.07 5.39
CA ILE A 106 21.25 11.48 4.98
C ILE A 106 20.78 11.62 3.54
N ALA A 107 21.31 10.81 2.61
CA ALA A 107 20.92 10.87 1.21
C ALA A 107 19.42 10.61 1.00
N VAL A 108 18.85 9.61 1.67
CA VAL A 108 17.40 9.35 1.64
C VAL A 108 16.63 10.54 2.19
N GLY A 109 17.02 11.06 3.36
CA GLY A 109 16.37 12.22 3.98
C GLY A 109 16.38 13.44 3.06
N THR A 110 17.51 13.73 2.41
CA THR A 110 17.64 14.82 1.45
C THR A 110 16.77 14.61 0.22
N ILE A 111 16.80 13.43 -0.41
CA ILE A 111 15.99 13.12 -1.59
C ILE A 111 14.49 13.21 -1.26
N SER A 112 14.07 12.62 -0.15
CA SER A 112 12.67 12.66 0.30
C SER A 112 12.22 14.09 0.61
N ALA A 113 13.05 14.89 1.29
CA ALA A 113 12.75 16.29 1.59
C ALA A 113 12.63 17.14 0.32
N MET A 114 13.53 16.95 -0.66
CA MET A 114 13.45 17.64 -1.94
C MET A 114 12.17 17.31 -2.69
N ILE A 115 11.83 16.02 -2.83
CA ILE A 115 10.60 15.59 -3.51
C ILE A 115 9.37 16.15 -2.78
N PHE A 116 9.33 16.02 -1.46
CA PHE A 116 8.22 16.54 -0.66
C PHE A 116 8.04 18.05 -0.84
N LEU A 117 9.12 18.82 -0.73
CA LEU A 117 9.09 20.27 -0.88
C LEU A 117 8.66 20.68 -2.30
N SER A 118 9.18 20.01 -3.33
CA SER A 118 8.78 20.24 -4.72
C SER A 118 7.29 19.98 -4.95
N LEU A 119 6.73 18.91 -4.38
CA LEU A 119 5.31 18.59 -4.53
C LEU A 119 4.41 19.57 -3.76
N VAL A 120 4.78 19.92 -2.52
CA VAL A 120 3.99 20.81 -1.67
C VAL A 120 3.99 22.25 -2.18
N ILE A 121 5.13 22.73 -2.68
CA ILE A 121 5.24 24.08 -3.25
C ILE A 121 4.66 24.11 -4.68
N GLY A 122 4.99 23.12 -5.50
CA GLY A 122 4.68 23.11 -6.93
C GLY A 122 3.24 22.73 -7.26
N ILE A 123 2.52 22.03 -6.38
CA ILE A 123 1.18 21.50 -6.67
C ILE A 123 0.18 21.93 -5.58
N PRO A 124 -0.59 23.02 -5.81
CA PRO A 124 -1.53 23.54 -4.82
C PRO A 124 -2.56 22.52 -4.32
N SER A 125 -3.05 21.64 -5.20
CA SER A 125 -4.00 20.58 -4.84
C SER A 125 -3.40 19.51 -3.91
N VAL A 126 -2.10 19.21 -4.02
CA VAL A 126 -1.39 18.35 -3.07
C VAL A 126 -1.31 19.04 -1.70
N ARG A 127 -0.95 20.33 -1.67
CA ARG A 127 -0.93 21.11 -0.44
C ARG A 127 -2.32 21.13 0.24
N LYS A 128 -3.38 21.42 -0.52
CA LYS A 128 -4.76 21.36 0.00
C LYS A 128 -5.07 19.97 0.56
N ARG A 129 -4.76 18.90 -0.17
CA ARG A 129 -4.98 17.51 0.28
C ARG A 129 -4.25 17.17 1.58
N LEU A 130 -3.07 17.71 1.80
CA LEU A 130 -2.25 17.43 2.99
C LEU A 130 -2.70 18.23 4.22
N PHE A 131 -3.10 19.48 4.05
CA PHE A 131 -3.33 20.40 5.18
C PHE A 131 -4.80 20.77 5.41
N GLU A 132 -5.69 20.58 4.45
CA GLU A 132 -7.13 20.83 4.65
C GLU A 132 -7.83 19.65 5.31
N ASN A 133 -8.87 19.98 6.06
CA ASN A 133 -9.62 19.02 6.85
C ASN A 133 -10.41 18.06 5.95
N ASP A 134 -10.40 16.76 6.27
CA ASP A 134 -11.03 15.71 5.46
C ASP A 134 -12.51 15.45 5.84
N TYR A 135 -13.14 16.46 6.45
CA TYR A 135 -14.53 16.46 6.90
C TYR A 135 -14.90 15.24 7.76
N GLY A 136 -13.96 14.76 8.58
CA GLY A 136 -14.21 13.66 9.53
C GLY A 136 -14.07 12.27 8.95
N THR A 137 -13.68 12.12 7.68
CA THR A 137 -13.50 10.79 7.06
C THR A 137 -12.41 9.97 7.79
N ALA A 138 -11.34 10.61 8.26
CA ALA A 138 -10.35 9.94 9.10
C ALA A 138 -10.86 9.64 10.52
N ALA A 139 -11.73 10.50 11.07
CA ALA A 139 -12.28 10.32 12.40
C ALA A 139 -13.16 9.07 12.51
N LEU A 140 -13.76 8.61 11.40
CA LEU A 140 -14.55 7.37 11.36
C LEU A 140 -13.69 6.11 11.49
N ARG A 141 -12.39 6.14 11.20
CA ARG A 141 -11.55 4.93 11.19
C ARG A 141 -11.36 4.31 12.57
N VAL A 142 -11.23 5.13 13.61
CA VAL A 142 -11.08 4.66 14.99
C VAL A 142 -12.32 3.91 15.46
N PRO A 143 -13.55 4.47 15.41
CA PRO A 143 -14.74 3.73 15.81
C PRO A 143 -14.98 2.51 14.91
N MET A 144 -14.71 2.57 13.60
CA MET A 144 -14.82 1.37 12.74
C MET A 144 -13.86 0.25 13.17
N SER A 145 -12.62 0.60 13.55
CA SER A 145 -11.64 -0.37 14.05
C SER A 145 -12.05 -0.95 15.40
N LEU A 146 -12.68 -0.14 16.26
CA LEU A 146 -13.24 -0.60 17.53
C LEU A 146 -14.35 -1.64 17.31
N VAL A 147 -15.29 -1.37 16.40
CA VAL A 147 -16.35 -2.33 16.05
C VAL A 147 -15.77 -3.61 15.46
N ALA A 148 -14.74 -3.50 14.60
CA ALA A 148 -14.08 -4.68 14.04
C ALA A 148 -13.40 -5.53 15.13
N ALA A 149 -12.65 -4.89 16.02
CA ALA A 149 -12.03 -5.56 17.15
C ALA A 149 -13.08 -6.24 18.05
N ASN A 150 -14.20 -5.57 18.32
CA ASN A 150 -15.28 -6.15 19.12
C ASN A 150 -15.94 -7.35 18.42
N THR A 151 -16.12 -7.28 17.09
CA THR A 151 -16.60 -8.41 16.27
C THR A 151 -15.66 -9.62 16.38
N ILE A 152 -14.34 -9.39 16.32
CA ILE A 152 -13.31 -10.43 16.47
C ILE A 152 -13.38 -11.09 17.85
N VAL A 153 -13.49 -10.29 18.91
CA VAL A 153 -13.57 -10.81 20.29
C VAL A 153 -14.75 -11.75 20.48
N HIS A 154 -15.90 -11.44 19.85
CA HIS A 154 -17.10 -12.27 19.95
C HIS A 154 -17.11 -13.47 18.98
N ASN A 155 -16.34 -13.41 17.89
CA ASN A 155 -16.29 -14.46 16.85
C ASN A 155 -14.83 -14.86 16.51
N PRO A 156 -14.01 -15.27 17.49
CA PRO A 156 -12.56 -15.32 17.32
C PRO A 156 -12.06 -16.44 16.40
N LEU A 157 -12.81 -17.54 16.25
CA LEU A 157 -12.32 -18.71 15.52
C LEU A 157 -12.59 -18.61 14.01
N LEU A 158 -13.86 -18.41 13.64
CA LEU A 158 -14.32 -18.45 12.25
C LEU A 158 -14.80 -17.08 11.73
N GLY A 159 -14.84 -16.06 12.59
CA GLY A 159 -15.42 -14.76 12.25
C GLY A 159 -16.93 -14.84 12.03
N VAL A 160 -17.49 -13.78 11.46
CA VAL A 160 -18.92 -13.66 11.14
C VAL A 160 -19.30 -14.21 9.76
N GLY A 161 -18.34 -14.77 9.03
CA GLY A 161 -18.48 -15.25 7.66
C GLY A 161 -17.98 -14.24 6.63
N LEU A 162 -17.39 -14.75 5.55
CA LEU A 162 -16.88 -13.94 4.45
C LEU A 162 -18.00 -13.06 3.86
N ASN A 163 -17.70 -11.79 3.65
CA ASN A 163 -18.63 -10.78 3.13
C ASN A 163 -19.85 -10.47 4.03
N ASN A 164 -19.85 -10.93 5.29
CA ASN A 164 -20.92 -10.62 6.25
C ASN A 164 -20.59 -9.48 7.22
N TYR A 165 -19.38 -8.90 7.19
CA TYR A 165 -18.97 -7.90 8.17
C TYR A 165 -19.97 -6.75 8.28
N THR A 166 -20.36 -6.16 7.15
CA THR A 166 -21.25 -4.98 7.14
C THR A 166 -22.66 -5.29 7.63
N ALA A 167 -23.13 -6.54 7.43
CA ALA A 167 -24.44 -6.97 7.91
C ALA A 167 -24.44 -7.21 9.43
N GLU A 168 -23.35 -7.79 9.95
CA GLU A 168 -23.26 -8.20 11.35
C GLU A 168 -22.66 -7.12 12.27
N SER A 169 -21.90 -6.16 11.75
CA SER A 169 -21.15 -5.16 12.53
C SER A 169 -22.02 -4.36 13.51
N LYS A 170 -23.30 -4.11 13.16
CA LYS A 170 -24.27 -3.42 14.02
C LYS A 170 -24.51 -4.11 15.35
N ARG A 171 -24.43 -5.44 15.40
CA ARG A 171 -24.62 -6.24 16.62
C ARG A 171 -23.45 -6.10 17.59
N TYR A 172 -22.30 -5.68 17.08
CA TYR A 172 -21.05 -5.52 17.80
C TYR A 172 -20.63 -4.06 17.91
N ASP A 173 -21.50 -3.12 17.54
CA ASP A 173 -21.19 -1.69 17.58
C ASP A 173 -21.25 -1.17 19.02
N ILE A 174 -20.07 -0.93 19.58
CA ILE A 174 -19.84 -0.34 20.90
C ILE A 174 -19.31 1.10 20.80
N SER A 175 -19.35 1.70 19.61
CA SER A 175 -18.88 3.07 19.42
C SER A 175 -19.95 4.08 19.83
N ASP A 176 -19.54 5.15 20.52
CA ASP A 176 -20.45 6.24 20.92
C ASP A 176 -21.13 6.91 19.72
N SER A 177 -20.49 6.85 18.55
CA SER A 177 -21.01 7.42 17.30
C SER A 177 -22.00 6.52 16.57
N GLY A 178 -22.15 5.25 16.97
CA GLY A 178 -22.95 4.26 16.24
C GLY A 178 -22.52 4.15 14.78
N VAL A 179 -21.21 4.07 14.53
CA VAL A 179 -20.62 4.19 13.18
C VAL A 179 -21.16 3.15 12.20
N SER A 180 -21.54 1.96 12.66
CA SER A 180 -22.08 0.89 11.82
C SER A 180 -23.50 1.17 11.34
N TYR A 181 -24.21 2.09 12.01
CA TYR A 181 -25.53 2.55 11.62
C TYR A 181 -25.45 3.74 10.67
N THR A 182 -24.57 4.70 10.95
CA THR A 182 -24.41 5.94 10.18
C THR A 182 -23.55 5.76 8.93
N PHE A 183 -22.61 4.79 8.95
CA PHE A 183 -21.70 4.48 7.88
C PHE A 183 -21.51 2.96 7.73
N PRO A 184 -22.54 2.23 7.23
CA PRO A 184 -22.53 0.78 7.10
C PRO A 184 -21.61 0.34 5.96
N ARG A 185 -20.30 0.36 6.20
CA ARG A 185 -19.26 -0.10 5.29
C ARG A 185 -18.26 -1.00 6.03
N PRO A 186 -17.51 -1.85 5.31
CA PRO A 186 -16.41 -2.61 5.89
C PRO A 186 -15.39 -1.72 6.60
N VAL A 187 -14.76 -2.27 7.64
CA VAL A 187 -13.65 -1.60 8.32
C VAL A 187 -12.55 -1.29 7.31
N HIS A 188 -12.04 -0.06 7.33
CA HIS A 188 -10.97 0.38 6.43
C HIS A 188 -9.61 -0.04 6.97
N ASN A 189 -9.50 -1.33 7.30
CA ASN A 189 -8.30 -2.00 7.74
C ASN A 189 -8.44 -3.48 7.34
N GLU A 190 -7.67 -3.89 6.35
CA GLU A 190 -7.77 -5.22 5.75
C GLU A 190 -7.53 -6.34 6.78
N PHE A 191 -6.58 -6.14 7.69
CA PHE A 191 -6.22 -7.15 8.70
C PHE A 191 -7.33 -7.34 9.73
N LEU A 192 -7.96 -6.25 10.16
CA LEU A 192 -9.14 -6.32 11.03
C LEU A 192 -10.33 -6.93 10.29
N LEU A 193 -10.49 -6.66 9.00
CA LEU A 193 -11.56 -7.25 8.19
C LEU A 193 -11.40 -8.77 8.07
N ILE A 194 -10.20 -9.25 7.73
CA ILE A 194 -9.87 -10.70 7.69
C ILE A 194 -10.19 -11.34 9.04
N GLY A 195 -9.70 -10.74 10.14
CA GLY A 195 -9.96 -11.25 11.49
C GLY A 195 -11.45 -11.30 11.83
N ALA A 196 -12.22 -10.27 11.44
CA ALA A 196 -13.63 -10.16 11.78
C ALA A 196 -14.50 -11.11 10.95
N GLU A 197 -14.22 -11.28 9.65
CA GLU A 197 -15.01 -12.13 8.75
C GLU A 197 -14.62 -13.60 8.79
N GLN A 198 -13.33 -13.90 8.92
CA GLN A 198 -12.80 -15.27 8.79
C GLN A 198 -12.15 -15.79 10.08
N GLY A 199 -12.05 -14.95 11.11
CA GLY A 199 -11.50 -15.30 12.41
C GLY A 199 -9.98 -15.11 12.52
N VAL A 200 -9.50 -15.21 13.76
CA VAL A 200 -8.09 -15.04 14.13
C VAL A 200 -7.21 -16.12 13.50
N ILE A 201 -7.73 -17.34 13.30
CA ILE A 201 -6.97 -18.41 12.65
C ILE A 201 -6.60 -18.02 11.22
N ALA A 202 -7.57 -17.52 10.45
CA ALA A 202 -7.33 -17.06 9.07
C ALA A 202 -6.34 -15.88 9.04
N LEU A 203 -6.48 -14.94 9.98
CA LEU A 203 -5.55 -13.82 10.12
C LEU A 203 -4.12 -14.29 10.40
N ILE A 204 -3.92 -15.24 11.32
CA ILE A 204 -2.60 -15.79 11.65
C ILE A 204 -1.98 -16.47 10.42
N LEU A 205 -2.76 -17.27 9.69
CA LEU A 205 -2.28 -17.93 8.47
C LEU A 205 -1.86 -16.91 7.41
N PHE A 206 -2.67 -15.87 7.19
CA PHE A 206 -2.36 -14.79 6.27
C PHE A 206 -1.07 -14.05 6.66
N LEU A 207 -0.92 -13.68 7.94
CA LEU A 207 0.29 -13.04 8.45
C LEU A 207 1.52 -13.94 8.35
N SER A 208 1.35 -15.26 8.49
CA SER A 208 2.44 -16.23 8.35
C SER A 208 2.94 -16.31 6.90
N ILE A 209 2.04 -16.26 5.92
CA ILE A 209 2.39 -16.19 4.49
C ILE A 209 3.17 -14.90 4.21
N LEU A 210 2.69 -13.76 4.70
CA LEU A 210 3.38 -12.48 4.56
C LEU A 210 4.77 -12.51 5.22
N ALA A 211 4.89 -13.05 6.43
CA ALA A 211 6.16 -13.17 7.13
C ALA A 211 7.16 -14.03 6.36
N GLN A 212 6.72 -15.20 5.86
CA GLN A 212 7.58 -16.09 5.06
C GLN A 212 8.07 -15.41 3.78
N MET A 213 7.18 -14.66 3.10
CA MET A 213 7.55 -13.88 1.93
C MET A 213 8.60 -12.80 2.28
N PHE A 214 8.44 -12.05 3.36
CA PHE A 214 9.43 -11.06 3.79
C PHE A 214 10.79 -11.68 4.14
N ILE A 215 10.79 -12.82 4.83
CA ILE A 215 12.02 -13.56 5.17
C ILE A 215 12.75 -13.97 3.90
N TYR A 216 12.03 -14.55 2.93
CA TYR A 216 12.63 -14.99 1.67
C TYR A 216 13.15 -13.83 0.84
N LEU A 217 12.35 -12.76 0.67
CA LEU A 217 12.78 -11.56 -0.06
C LEU A 217 14.02 -10.93 0.58
N PHE A 218 14.08 -10.92 1.91
CA PHE A 218 15.27 -10.45 2.63
C PHE A 218 16.48 -11.34 2.36
N TRP A 219 16.30 -12.66 2.36
CA TRP A 219 17.36 -13.60 2.03
C TRP A 219 17.88 -13.40 0.60
N VAL A 220 17.00 -13.39 -0.41
CA VAL A 220 17.36 -13.18 -1.82
C VAL A 220 18.05 -11.86 -2.04
N ALA A 221 17.53 -10.78 -1.44
CA ALA A 221 18.14 -9.48 -1.54
C ALA A 221 19.62 -9.58 -1.13
N ASN A 222 19.93 -10.22 0.00
CA ASN A 222 21.29 -10.25 0.58
C ASN A 222 22.22 -11.34 0.03
N HIS A 223 21.70 -12.45 -0.49
CA HIS A 223 22.52 -13.62 -0.84
C HIS A 223 22.51 -13.98 -2.32
N SER A 224 21.57 -13.46 -3.12
CA SER A 224 21.51 -13.78 -4.55
C SER A 224 22.80 -13.33 -5.28
N PRO A 225 23.42 -14.20 -6.11
CA PRO A 225 24.57 -13.83 -6.95
C PRO A 225 24.16 -12.89 -8.09
N SER A 226 22.91 -12.97 -8.53
CA SER A 226 22.36 -12.08 -9.55
C SER A 226 22.04 -10.71 -8.95
N ARG A 227 22.80 -9.70 -9.35
CA ARG A 227 22.56 -8.29 -9.00
C ARG A 227 21.12 -7.89 -9.32
N TYR A 228 20.60 -8.29 -10.46
CA TYR A 228 19.24 -7.95 -10.88
C TYR A 228 18.20 -8.47 -9.88
N LEU A 229 18.29 -9.75 -9.51
CA LEU A 229 17.40 -10.34 -8.53
C LEU A 229 17.51 -9.70 -7.15
N SER A 230 18.73 -9.41 -6.69
CA SER A 230 18.93 -8.80 -5.38
C SER A 230 18.17 -7.48 -5.27
N TYR A 231 18.27 -6.63 -6.30
CA TYR A 231 17.54 -5.36 -6.34
C TYR A 231 16.05 -5.55 -6.58
N ALA A 232 15.63 -6.51 -7.41
CA ALA A 232 14.21 -6.83 -7.55
C ALA A 232 13.59 -7.25 -6.21
N ALA A 233 14.29 -8.08 -5.42
CA ALA A 233 13.85 -8.51 -4.10
C ALA A 233 13.74 -7.35 -3.09
N ILE A 234 14.68 -6.39 -3.12
CA ILE A 234 14.57 -5.14 -2.33
C ILE A 234 13.30 -4.37 -2.69
N GLY A 235 13.02 -4.25 -3.98
CA GLY A 235 11.84 -3.55 -4.50
C GLY A 235 10.54 -4.23 -4.09
N PHE A 236 10.44 -5.55 -4.24
CA PHE A 236 9.29 -6.32 -3.77
C PHE A 236 9.12 -6.24 -2.26
N PHE A 237 10.19 -6.42 -1.48
CA PHE A 237 10.16 -6.33 -0.02
C PHE A 237 9.58 -4.98 0.42
N SER A 238 10.11 -3.90 -0.15
CA SER A 238 9.71 -2.54 0.22
C SER A 238 8.32 -2.18 -0.31
N GLY A 239 7.95 -2.69 -1.48
CA GLY A 239 6.60 -2.55 -2.04
C GLY A 239 5.55 -3.22 -1.17
N TRP A 240 5.80 -4.44 -0.68
CA TRP A 240 4.91 -5.16 0.23
C TRP A 240 4.82 -4.49 1.61
N LEU A 241 5.90 -3.88 2.10
CA LEU A 241 5.83 -3.03 3.29
C LEU A 241 4.93 -1.82 3.07
N GLY A 242 5.06 -1.14 1.92
CA GLY A 242 4.18 -0.05 1.53
C GLY A 242 2.72 -0.48 1.39
N TRP A 243 2.48 -1.67 0.84
CA TRP A 243 1.16 -2.31 0.73
C TRP A 243 0.56 -2.54 2.12
N CYS A 244 1.32 -3.13 3.05
CA CYS A 244 0.86 -3.39 4.43
C CYS A 244 0.45 -2.10 5.15
N LEU A 245 1.20 -1.01 4.95
CA LEU A 245 0.86 0.29 5.52
C LEU A 245 -0.38 0.91 4.89
N HIS A 246 -0.54 0.81 3.57
CA HIS A 246 -1.74 1.32 2.91
C HIS A 246 -3.00 0.58 3.41
N HIS A 247 -2.92 -0.75 3.55
CA HIS A 247 -4.04 -1.59 4.00
C HIS A 247 -4.39 -1.45 5.49
N GLN A 248 -3.67 -0.61 6.24
CA GLN A 248 -4.15 -0.14 7.56
C GLN A 248 -5.28 0.88 7.46
N PHE A 249 -5.44 1.51 6.28
CA PHE A 249 -6.36 2.63 6.05
C PHE A 249 -7.36 2.39 4.91
N GLU A 250 -7.30 1.22 4.30
CA GLU A 250 -8.10 0.80 3.15
C GLU A 250 -8.44 -0.70 3.29
N TYR A 251 -9.53 -1.11 2.68
CA TYR A 251 -9.85 -2.53 2.46
C TYR A 251 -10.06 -2.78 0.97
N GLU A 252 -9.63 -3.95 0.49
CA GLU A 252 -9.85 -4.40 -0.88
C GLU A 252 -10.46 -5.82 -0.93
N TYR A 253 -10.62 -6.46 0.25
CA TYR A 253 -10.91 -7.88 0.40
C TYR A 253 -9.86 -8.73 -0.32
N VAL A 254 -8.71 -8.98 0.33
CA VAL A 254 -7.48 -9.62 -0.19
C VAL A 254 -7.68 -10.88 -1.04
N PHE A 255 -8.79 -11.58 -0.91
CA PHE A 255 -9.14 -12.74 -1.75
C PHE A 255 -9.65 -12.38 -3.16
N PHE A 256 -10.03 -11.13 -3.40
CA PHE A 256 -10.56 -10.62 -4.67
C PHE A 256 -9.56 -9.82 -5.54
N PRO A 257 -8.52 -9.11 -5.04
CA PRO A 257 -7.57 -8.43 -5.90
C PRO A 257 -6.63 -9.43 -6.58
N GLU A 258 -6.88 -9.64 -7.87
CA GLU A 258 -6.09 -10.45 -8.81
C GLU A 258 -4.59 -10.10 -8.77
N PHE A 259 -4.26 -8.82 -8.56
CA PHE A 259 -2.88 -8.32 -8.60
C PHE A 259 -2.02 -8.76 -7.41
N THR A 260 -2.60 -8.83 -6.22
CA THR A 260 -1.90 -9.27 -5.00
C THR A 260 -1.39 -10.71 -5.19
N TRP A 261 -2.23 -11.58 -5.74
CA TRP A 261 -1.90 -12.98 -6.00
C TRP A 261 -0.98 -13.17 -7.21
N VAL A 262 -1.13 -12.37 -8.27
CA VAL A 262 -0.16 -12.36 -9.38
C VAL A 262 1.24 -12.01 -8.89
N LEU A 263 1.36 -11.03 -8.00
CA LEU A 263 2.65 -10.63 -7.44
C LEU A 263 3.22 -11.67 -6.47
N PHE A 264 2.38 -12.34 -5.68
CA PHE A 264 2.78 -13.55 -4.95
C PHE A 264 3.27 -14.65 -5.90
N GLY A 265 2.60 -14.86 -7.03
CA GLY A 265 3.02 -15.82 -8.06
C GLY A 265 4.36 -15.46 -8.70
N MET A 266 4.59 -14.18 -9.01
CA MET A 266 5.88 -13.70 -9.50
C MET A 266 7.00 -13.90 -8.47
N PHE A 267 6.72 -13.63 -7.20
CA PHE A 267 7.63 -13.95 -6.09
C PHE A 267 7.95 -15.45 -6.05
N GLN A 268 6.94 -16.32 -6.13
CA GLN A 268 7.14 -17.76 -6.09
C GLN A 268 7.95 -18.25 -7.30
N ALA A 269 7.75 -17.65 -8.48
CA ALA A 269 8.57 -17.93 -9.65
C ALA A 269 10.04 -17.53 -9.45
N MET A 270 10.30 -16.39 -8.79
CA MET A 270 11.66 -16.00 -8.42
C MET A 270 12.28 -16.98 -7.43
N VAL A 271 11.49 -17.54 -6.49
CA VAL A 271 11.96 -18.56 -5.55
C VAL A 271 12.47 -19.79 -6.30
N VAL A 272 11.61 -20.36 -7.15
CA VAL A 272 11.90 -21.57 -7.92
C VAL A 272 13.11 -21.38 -8.84
N TRP A 273 13.25 -20.19 -9.44
CA TRP A 273 14.38 -19.92 -10.34
C TRP A 273 15.73 -19.92 -9.61
N ILE A 274 15.80 -19.36 -8.39
CA ILE A 274 17.04 -19.33 -7.60
C ILE A 274 17.43 -20.75 -7.17
N ASP A 275 16.47 -21.55 -6.73
CA ASP A 275 16.71 -22.93 -6.29
C ASP A 275 17.12 -23.85 -7.46
N SER A 276 16.74 -23.51 -8.71
CA SER A 276 17.16 -24.27 -9.90
C SER A 276 18.60 -24.00 -10.35
N ASP A 277 19.20 -22.89 -9.90
CA ASP A 277 20.56 -22.47 -10.24
C ASP A 277 21.60 -22.81 -9.15
N SER A 278 21.17 -23.38 -8.01
CA SER A 278 22.03 -23.81 -6.87
C SER A 278 22.31 -25.31 -6.86
#